data_AF-A0A453NSD4-F1
#
_entry.id   AF-A0A453NSD4-F1
#
_cell.length_a   1.000
_cell.length_b   1.000
_cell.length_c   1.000
_cell.angle_alpha   90.00
_cell.angle_beta   90.00
_cell.angle_gamma   90.00
#
_symmetry.space_group_name_H-M   'P 1'
#
loop_
_entity.id
_entity.type
_entity.pdbx_description
1 polymer ?
#
loop_
_entity_poly.entity_id
_entity_poly.type
_entity_poly.pdbx_seq_one_letter_code
_entity_poly.pdbx_strand_id
1 'polypeptide(L)'
;MRTLGRGHHRINVSTDYVDAGGEHLWVDVLRATLKHGLAPRAWTDHLQLTVGGTLSNAGIGGQAFRHGPQIANVHELDVVTGTGEMGTCSRDRRNDLFFAALGGLGQFGIITRPRIALESAPKQVRWVRLAYSDVVAFIRDQELLISKHAREAGFDYVEGQVQLNRTLTKGPKSTPFFSEADINRLAGLASETGSGAIYFIEAAMYYDETTAPSVNQKLGMVLAQLSFVPGFVFTKM
;
A
#
# COMPACT_ATOMS: atom_id res chain seq x y z
N MET A 1 -9.14 39.50 17.99
CA MET A 1 -9.53 38.08 18.02
C MET A 1 -10.28 37.79 16.72
N ARG A 2 -9.57 37.42 15.65
CA ARG A 2 -10.20 37.04 14.37
C ARG A 2 -10.70 35.61 14.53
N THR A 3 -12.00 35.42 14.35
CA THR A 3 -12.67 34.13 14.24
C THR A 3 -11.95 33.28 13.18
N LEU A 4 -11.49 32.09 13.58
CA LEU A 4 -11.09 31.04 12.66
C LEU A 4 -12.26 30.81 11.70
N GLY A 5 -12.05 31.15 10.45
CA GLY A 5 -13.09 31.17 9.43
C GLY A 5 -13.80 29.83 9.35
N ARG A 6 -15.14 29.88 9.44
CA ARG A 6 -16.01 28.84 8.89
C ARG A 6 -15.73 28.77 7.38
N GLY A 7 -14.94 27.79 6.95
CA GLY A 7 -14.55 27.61 5.55
C GLY A 7 -14.18 26.17 5.26
N HIS A 8 -15.17 25.35 4.93
CA HIS A 8 -15.08 24.07 4.21
C HIS A 8 -13.98 23.06 4.62
N HIS A 9 -14.35 22.14 5.53
CA HIS A 9 -13.84 20.77 5.62
C HIS A 9 -14.11 19.99 4.32
N ARG A 10 -13.44 20.34 3.22
CA ARG A 10 -13.60 19.66 1.94
C ARG A 10 -12.26 19.13 1.46
N ILE A 11 -12.22 17.82 1.24
CA ILE A 11 -11.19 17.20 0.41
C ILE A 11 -11.32 17.81 -0.99
N ASN A 12 -10.30 18.52 -1.45
CA ASN A 12 -10.28 19.21 -2.73
C ASN A 12 -9.38 18.47 -3.71
N VAL A 13 -9.98 17.94 -4.78
CA VAL A 13 -9.31 17.08 -5.75
C VAL A 13 -8.98 17.90 -6.99
N SER A 14 -7.69 17.97 -7.32
CA SER A 14 -7.16 18.52 -8.57
C SER A 14 -6.90 17.39 -9.57
N THR A 15 -6.28 17.72 -10.71
CA THR A 15 -5.93 16.76 -11.77
C THR A 15 -4.82 15.78 -11.36
N ASP A 16 -3.91 16.19 -10.48
CA ASP A 16 -2.67 15.48 -10.14
C ASP A 16 -2.38 15.42 -8.64
N TYR A 17 -3.18 16.12 -7.82
CA TYR A 17 -3.07 16.09 -6.38
C TYR A 17 -4.42 16.23 -5.67
N VAL A 18 -4.44 15.88 -4.39
CA VAL A 18 -5.56 16.16 -3.48
C VAL A 18 -5.06 16.97 -2.29
N ASP A 19 -5.76 18.05 -1.98
CA ASP A 19 -5.64 18.75 -0.70
C ASP A 19 -6.66 18.14 0.26
N ALA A 20 -6.17 17.46 1.30
CA ALA A 20 -6.99 16.88 2.36
C ALA A 20 -6.66 17.58 3.68
N GLY A 21 -7.62 17.65 4.60
CA GLY A 21 -7.33 18.00 5.99
C GLY A 21 -6.59 16.86 6.69
N GLY A 22 -5.66 17.17 7.60
CA GLY A 22 -4.87 16.18 8.34
C GLY A 22 -5.72 15.23 9.20
N GLU A 23 -6.93 15.64 9.55
CA GLU A 23 -7.92 14.87 10.30
C GLU A 23 -8.68 13.82 9.48
N HIS A 24 -8.72 13.97 8.15
CA HIS A 24 -9.48 13.05 7.29
C HIS A 24 -8.88 11.65 7.33
N LEU A 25 -9.74 10.64 7.16
CA LEU A 25 -9.31 9.26 6.98
C LEU A 25 -8.91 9.01 5.51
N TRP A 26 -7.95 8.12 5.30
CA TRP A 26 -7.55 7.70 3.95
C TRP A 26 -8.72 7.11 3.13
N VAL A 27 -9.67 6.43 3.78
CA VAL A 27 -10.88 5.93 3.11
C VAL A 27 -11.74 7.06 2.52
N ASP A 28 -11.79 8.21 3.19
CA ASP A 28 -12.58 9.35 2.70
C ASP A 28 -11.84 10.10 1.59
N VAL A 29 -10.51 10.20 1.70
CA VAL A 29 -9.65 10.68 0.60
C VAL A 29 -9.84 9.81 -0.64
N LEU A 30 -9.77 8.48 -0.51
CA LEU A 30 -10.01 7.55 -1.61
C LEU A 30 -11.38 7.76 -2.25
N ARG A 31 -12.45 7.82 -1.44
CA ARG A 31 -13.81 8.03 -1.95
C ARG A 31 -13.96 9.36 -2.68
N ALA A 32 -13.28 10.42 -2.22
CA ALA A 32 -13.30 11.71 -2.88
C ALA A 32 -12.56 11.65 -4.22
N THR A 33 -11.35 11.11 -4.27
CA THR A 33 -10.53 11.08 -5.48
C THR A 33 -11.10 10.15 -6.55
N LEU A 34 -11.73 9.03 -6.16
CA LEU A 34 -12.36 8.11 -7.11
C LEU A 34 -13.49 8.74 -7.93
N LYS A 35 -14.18 9.76 -7.40
CA LYS A 35 -15.18 10.54 -8.16
C LYS A 35 -14.58 11.29 -9.35
N HIS A 36 -13.27 11.51 -9.31
CA HIS A 36 -12.50 12.15 -10.37
C HIS A 36 -11.70 11.12 -11.20
N GLY A 37 -11.88 9.81 -10.95
CA GLY A 37 -11.09 8.76 -11.60
C GLY A 37 -9.63 8.72 -11.15
N LEU A 38 -9.33 9.28 -9.98
CA LEU A 38 -7.97 9.38 -9.43
C LEU A 38 -7.85 8.67 -8.08
N ALA A 39 -6.62 8.34 -7.69
CA ALA A 39 -6.30 7.73 -6.41
C ALA A 39 -4.91 8.14 -5.93
N PRO A 40 -4.66 8.23 -4.61
CA PRO A 40 -3.31 8.21 -4.07
C PRO A 40 -2.54 6.96 -4.55
N ARG A 41 -1.23 7.12 -4.74
CA ARG A 41 -0.33 6.06 -5.24
C ARG A 41 0.38 5.25 -4.15
N ALA A 42 0.32 5.70 -2.90
CA ALA A 42 0.89 5.02 -1.74
C ALA A 42 -0.15 4.88 -0.62
N TRP A 43 -0.24 3.68 -0.06
CA TRP A 43 -1.30 3.30 0.86
C TRP A 43 -0.76 2.73 2.18
N THR A 44 -1.68 2.55 3.11
CA THR A 44 -1.55 1.68 4.29
C THR A 44 -2.58 0.57 4.16
N ASP A 45 -2.30 -0.61 4.71
CA ASP A 45 -3.21 -1.77 4.60
C ASP A 45 -4.56 -1.53 5.28
N HIS A 46 -4.60 -0.61 6.24
CA HIS A 46 -5.81 -0.15 6.89
C HIS A 46 -6.11 1.31 6.53
N LEU A 47 -7.30 1.57 5.98
CA LEU A 47 -7.69 2.90 5.48
C LEU A 47 -8.43 3.78 6.51
N GLN A 48 -8.76 3.25 7.70
CA GLN A 48 -9.33 4.06 8.80
C GLN A 48 -8.23 4.69 9.66
N LEU A 49 -7.19 5.20 9.00
CA LEU A 49 -6.11 5.97 9.61
C LEU A 49 -6.21 7.41 9.11
N THR A 50 -5.90 8.38 9.98
CA THR A 50 -5.89 9.79 9.58
C THR A 50 -4.69 10.09 8.69
N VAL A 51 -4.87 11.03 7.76
CA VAL A 51 -3.80 11.46 6.86
C VAL A 51 -2.61 12.03 7.65
N GLY A 52 -2.86 12.94 8.59
CA GLY A 52 -1.80 13.52 9.41
C GLY A 52 -1.08 12.49 10.28
N GLY A 53 -1.79 11.47 10.78
CA GLY A 53 -1.22 10.42 11.61
C GLY A 53 -0.23 9.53 10.86
N THR A 54 -0.58 9.07 9.66
CA THR A 54 0.34 8.24 8.86
C THR A 54 1.52 9.06 8.33
N LEU A 55 1.30 10.31 7.91
CA LEU A 55 2.38 11.21 7.47
C LEU A 55 3.33 11.61 8.60
N SER A 56 2.87 11.61 9.85
CA SER A 56 3.74 11.79 11.02
C SER A 56 4.61 10.57 11.32
N ASN A 57 4.37 9.42 10.67
CA ASN A 57 5.16 8.20 10.81
C ASN A 57 5.91 7.86 9.51
N ALA A 58 5.19 7.33 8.52
CA ALA A 58 5.67 7.05 7.17
C ALA A 58 4.50 6.75 6.24
N GLY A 59 3.63 5.82 6.65
CA GLY A 59 2.55 5.26 5.83
C GLY A 59 3.08 4.27 4.79
N ILE A 60 3.15 3.00 5.16
CA ILE A 60 3.72 1.93 4.34
C ILE A 60 2.62 0.91 4.01
N GLY A 61 2.65 0.44 2.78
CA GLY A 61 1.92 -0.71 2.26
C GLY A 61 2.67 -1.26 1.05
N GLY A 62 2.18 -2.33 0.44
CA GLY A 62 2.87 -3.04 -0.63
C GLY A 62 3.18 -2.25 -1.91
N GLN A 63 2.75 -0.99 -2.06
CA GLN A 63 3.15 -0.11 -3.17
C GLN A 63 4.44 0.68 -2.88
N ALA A 64 4.93 0.67 -1.63
CA ALA A 64 6.04 1.51 -1.20
C ALA A 64 7.35 1.22 -1.96
N PHE A 65 7.55 0.00 -2.45
CA PHE A 65 8.71 -0.30 -3.28
C PHE A 65 8.72 0.46 -4.62
N ARG A 66 7.55 0.86 -5.13
CA ARG A 66 7.39 1.63 -6.37
C ARG A 66 7.31 3.13 -6.13
N HIS A 67 6.55 3.57 -5.13
CA HIS A 67 6.24 4.99 -4.94
C HIS A 67 6.87 5.60 -3.69
N GLY A 68 7.62 4.81 -2.91
CA GLY A 68 7.99 5.18 -1.55
C GLY A 68 6.79 5.16 -0.59
N PRO A 69 7.02 5.40 0.71
CA PRO A 69 5.95 5.56 1.69
C PRO A 69 5.08 6.79 1.40
N GLN A 70 3.95 6.94 2.09
CA GLN A 70 3.05 8.10 1.92
C GLN A 70 3.78 9.44 2.11
N ILE A 71 4.73 9.54 3.04
CA ILE A 71 5.56 10.74 3.23
C ILE A 71 6.40 11.14 2.01
N ALA A 72 6.75 10.19 1.13
CA ALA A 72 7.46 10.50 -0.11
C ALA A 72 6.55 11.14 -1.19
N ASN A 73 5.23 11.03 -0.99
CA ASN A 73 4.18 11.38 -1.95
C ASN A 73 3.44 12.68 -1.61
N VAL A 74 4.04 13.51 -0.76
CA VAL A 74 3.54 14.83 -0.37
C VAL A 74 4.27 15.92 -1.15
N HIS A 75 3.53 16.90 -1.64
CA HIS A 75 4.07 18.09 -2.31
C HIS A 75 4.24 19.27 -1.34
N GLU A 76 3.29 19.46 -0.43
CA GLU A 76 3.18 20.61 0.44
C GLU A 76 2.39 20.25 1.71
N LEU A 77 2.67 20.92 2.82
CA LEU A 77 1.95 20.83 4.08
C LEU A 77 1.59 22.24 4.59
N ASP A 78 0.41 22.40 5.17
CA ASP A 78 0.16 23.43 6.17
C ASP A 78 0.34 22.80 7.56
N VAL A 79 1.10 23.48 8.42
CA VAL A 79 1.47 23.01 9.76
C VAL A 79 1.27 24.13 10.77
N VAL A 80 0.61 23.83 11.89
CA VAL A 80 0.61 24.69 13.08
C VAL A 80 1.73 24.22 14.00
N THR A 81 2.76 25.04 14.15
CA THR A 81 3.94 24.72 14.97
C THR A 81 3.64 24.80 16.48
N GLY A 82 4.58 24.33 17.31
CA GLY A 82 4.46 24.40 18.78
C GLY A 82 4.36 25.82 19.35
N THR A 83 4.73 26.85 18.59
CA THR A 83 4.57 28.26 18.99
C THR A 83 3.18 28.82 18.62
N GLY A 84 2.33 28.04 17.96
CA GLY A 84 1.03 28.45 17.46
C GLY A 84 1.07 29.16 16.11
N GLU A 85 2.23 29.30 15.48
CA GLU A 85 2.36 29.86 14.13
C GLU A 85 1.89 28.85 13.07
N MET A 86 0.99 29.27 12.19
CA MET A 86 0.61 28.54 10.98
C MET A 86 1.61 28.83 9.86
N GLY A 87 2.19 27.78 9.29
CA GLY A 87 3.13 27.88 8.17
C GLY A 87 2.84 26.85 7.08
N THR A 88 2.86 27.30 5.83
CA THR A 88 2.91 26.41 4.65
C THR A 88 4.37 26.08 4.34
N CYS A 89 4.68 24.79 4.20
CA CYS A 89 6.00 24.27 3.89
C CYS A 89 5.97 23.23 2.76
N SER A 90 7.06 23.16 2.00
CA SER A 90 7.28 22.25 0.87
C SER A 90 8.78 21.97 0.74
N ARG A 91 9.20 21.19 -0.28
CA ARG A 91 10.62 20.97 -0.58
C ARG A 91 11.39 22.27 -0.85
N ASP A 92 10.72 23.29 -1.39
CA ASP A 92 11.33 24.56 -1.82
C ASP A 92 11.00 25.74 -0.87
N ARG A 93 10.16 25.52 0.15
CA ARG A 93 9.72 26.57 1.09
C ARG A 93 9.66 26.03 2.51
N ARG A 94 10.40 26.62 3.46
CA ARG A 94 10.50 26.12 4.85
C ARG A 94 10.76 24.61 4.87
N ASN A 95 11.76 24.19 4.11
CA ASN A 95 12.03 22.77 3.85
C ASN A 95 12.41 22.01 5.13
N ASP A 96 13.04 22.70 6.07
CA ASP A 96 13.32 22.25 7.43
C ASP A 96 12.05 21.78 8.14
N LEU A 97 11.00 22.60 8.16
CA LEU A 97 9.71 22.24 8.73
C LEU A 97 9.01 21.13 7.94
N PHE A 98 9.09 21.17 6.59
CA PHE A 98 8.49 20.14 5.74
C PHE A 98 9.06 18.75 6.03
N PHE A 99 10.38 18.61 6.02
CA PHE A 99 11.05 17.34 6.29
C PHE A 99 10.99 16.95 7.78
N ALA A 100 10.98 17.92 8.70
CA ALA A 100 10.81 17.62 10.13
C ALA A 100 9.41 17.10 10.43
N ALA A 101 8.35 17.63 9.80
CA ALA A 101 6.98 17.18 10.03
C ALA A 101 6.71 15.77 9.47
N LEU A 102 7.28 15.43 8.31
CA LEU A 102 7.14 14.12 7.67
C LEU A 102 7.95 13.05 8.42
N GLY A 103 7.28 12.09 9.04
CA GLY A 103 7.92 11.15 9.97
C GLY A 103 8.34 11.76 11.30
N GLY A 104 7.87 12.98 11.58
CA GLY A 104 8.25 13.77 12.76
C GLY A 104 7.57 13.37 14.06
N LEU A 105 6.75 12.32 14.08
CA LEU A 105 6.01 11.83 15.25
C LEU A 105 5.20 12.93 15.98
N GLY A 106 4.71 13.92 15.21
CA GLY A 106 3.96 15.07 15.71
C GLY A 106 4.79 16.06 16.57
N GLN A 107 6.12 15.96 16.58
CA GLN A 107 6.97 16.76 17.48
C GLN A 107 7.09 18.23 17.06
N PHE A 108 6.93 18.53 15.78
CA PHE A 108 7.23 19.85 15.21
C PHE A 108 5.99 20.68 14.87
N GLY A 109 4.81 20.10 15.07
CA GLY A 109 3.53 20.76 14.83
C GLY A 109 2.43 19.81 14.40
N ILE A 110 1.23 20.36 14.25
CA ILE A 110 0.04 19.66 13.78
C ILE A 110 -0.08 19.90 12.28
N ILE A 111 -0.03 18.81 11.49
CA ILE A 111 -0.32 18.85 10.06
C ILE A 111 -1.83 19.11 9.87
N THR A 112 -2.18 20.25 9.28
CA THR A 112 -3.57 20.66 9.08
C THR A 112 -4.04 20.44 7.64
N ARG A 113 -3.17 20.61 6.64
CA ARG A 113 -3.48 20.30 5.24
C ARG A 113 -2.28 19.75 4.48
N PRO A 114 -2.22 18.45 4.20
CA PRO A 114 -1.31 17.90 3.20
C PRO A 114 -1.86 17.98 1.76
N ARG A 115 -0.95 18.29 0.83
CA ARG A 115 -1.14 18.08 -0.61
C ARG A 115 -0.50 16.77 -1.06
N ILE A 116 -1.32 15.81 -1.43
CA ILE A 116 -0.90 14.43 -1.75
C ILE A 116 -0.97 14.19 -3.25
N ALA A 117 0.06 13.56 -3.81
CA ALA A 117 0.10 13.18 -5.21
C ALA A 117 -0.97 12.13 -5.58
N LEU A 118 -1.58 12.28 -6.75
CA LEU A 118 -2.54 11.34 -7.32
C LEU A 118 -2.02 10.70 -8.61
N GLU A 119 -2.64 9.58 -8.97
CA GLU A 119 -2.53 8.93 -10.26
C GLU A 119 -3.92 8.48 -10.74
N SER A 120 -4.00 8.02 -11.99
CA SER A 120 -5.23 7.42 -12.52
C SER A 120 -5.62 6.19 -11.71
N ALA A 121 -6.86 6.17 -11.21
CA ALA A 121 -7.35 5.05 -10.42
C ALA A 121 -7.56 3.82 -11.31
N PRO A 122 -6.91 2.68 -11.01
CA PRO A 122 -7.20 1.44 -11.73
C PRO A 122 -8.65 1.01 -11.49
N LYS A 123 -9.23 0.30 -12.47
CA LYS A 123 -10.63 -0.15 -12.39
C LYS A 123 -10.75 -1.53 -11.75
N GLN A 124 -9.72 -2.36 -11.92
CA GLN A 124 -9.70 -3.73 -11.44
C GLN A 124 -8.31 -4.11 -10.94
N VAL A 125 -8.27 -5.16 -10.13
CA VAL A 125 -7.05 -5.69 -9.53
C VAL A 125 -7.03 -7.21 -9.69
N ARG A 126 -5.92 -7.74 -10.20
CA ARG A 126 -5.63 -9.18 -10.16
C ARG A 126 -4.84 -9.46 -8.89
N TRP A 127 -5.47 -10.06 -7.89
CA TRP A 127 -4.84 -10.33 -6.59
C TRP A 127 -4.35 -11.78 -6.52
N VAL A 128 -3.08 -11.98 -6.19
CA VAL A 128 -2.39 -13.27 -6.24
C VAL A 128 -1.69 -13.55 -4.92
N ARG A 129 -1.76 -14.81 -4.47
CA ARG A 129 -0.89 -15.35 -3.42
C ARG A 129 -0.11 -16.56 -3.93
N LEU A 130 1.18 -16.60 -3.60
CA LEU A 130 2.12 -17.64 -4.00
C LEU A 130 2.69 -18.28 -2.74
N ALA A 131 2.54 -19.59 -2.59
CA ALA A 131 3.04 -20.28 -1.39
C ALA A 131 4.46 -20.83 -1.57
N TYR A 132 5.26 -20.69 -0.53
CA TYR A 132 6.63 -21.19 -0.43
C TYR A 132 6.76 -22.01 0.86
N SER A 133 7.48 -23.12 0.79
CA SER A 133 7.90 -23.90 1.96
C SER A 133 9.33 -23.58 2.42
N ASP A 134 10.11 -22.90 1.56
CA ASP A 134 11.48 -22.49 1.78
C ASP A 134 11.59 -20.95 1.88
N VAL A 135 12.21 -20.47 2.96
CA VAL A 135 12.32 -19.03 3.26
C VAL A 135 13.32 -18.32 2.34
N VAL A 136 14.35 -19.02 1.87
CA VAL A 136 15.38 -18.44 0.99
C VAL A 136 14.79 -18.17 -0.38
N ALA A 137 14.02 -19.11 -0.93
CA ALA A 137 13.27 -18.93 -2.17
C ALA A 137 12.24 -17.79 -2.04
N PHE A 138 11.49 -17.76 -0.93
CA PHE A 138 10.54 -16.70 -0.64
C PHE A 138 11.17 -15.30 -0.64
N ILE A 139 12.26 -15.09 0.11
CA ILE A 139 12.94 -13.80 0.20
C ILE A 139 13.52 -13.40 -1.16
N ARG A 140 14.24 -14.30 -1.83
CA ARG A 140 14.86 -14.04 -3.13
C ARG A 140 13.82 -13.58 -4.16
N ASP A 141 12.66 -14.24 -4.18
CA ASP A 141 11.61 -13.93 -5.12
C ASP A 141 10.90 -12.61 -4.76
N GLN A 142 10.72 -12.28 -3.48
CA GLN A 142 10.26 -10.94 -3.07
C GLN A 142 11.24 -9.85 -3.51
N GLU A 143 12.55 -10.03 -3.27
CA GLU A 143 13.59 -9.10 -3.69
C GLU A 143 13.60 -8.89 -5.20
N LEU A 144 13.43 -9.97 -5.97
CA LEU A 144 13.30 -9.89 -7.42
C LEU A 144 12.09 -9.04 -7.82
N LEU A 145 10.93 -9.29 -7.22
CA LEU A 145 9.68 -8.58 -7.54
C LEU A 145 9.73 -7.09 -7.19
N ILE A 146 10.50 -6.69 -6.18
CA ILE A 146 10.65 -5.29 -5.79
C ILE A 146 11.86 -4.58 -6.42
N SER A 147 12.68 -5.30 -7.18
CA SER A 147 13.84 -4.76 -7.86
C SER A 147 13.47 -3.70 -8.92
N LYS A 148 14.42 -2.82 -9.28
CA LYS A 148 14.20 -1.78 -10.30
C LYS A 148 13.66 -2.33 -11.63
N HIS A 149 14.16 -3.48 -12.07
CA HIS A 149 13.74 -4.11 -13.32
C HIS A 149 12.29 -4.62 -13.24
N ALA A 150 11.91 -5.26 -12.13
CA ALA A 150 10.56 -5.76 -11.93
C ALA A 150 9.53 -4.67 -11.63
N ARG A 151 9.95 -3.49 -11.14
CA ARG A 151 9.04 -2.35 -10.90
C ARG A 151 8.35 -1.83 -12.15
N GLU A 152 8.96 -1.98 -13.33
CA GLU A 152 8.39 -1.46 -14.60
C GLU A 152 7.46 -2.48 -15.27
N ALA A 153 7.74 -3.78 -15.10
CA ALA A 153 7.05 -4.86 -15.81
C ALA A 153 6.29 -5.84 -14.90
N GLY A 154 6.36 -5.70 -13.58
CA GLY A 154 5.85 -6.65 -12.59
C GLY A 154 4.54 -6.22 -11.92
N PHE A 155 4.34 -6.67 -10.68
CA PHE A 155 3.19 -6.35 -9.82
C PHE A 155 3.23 -4.91 -9.32
N ASP A 156 2.07 -4.30 -9.10
CA ASP A 156 1.89 -2.93 -8.58
C ASP A 156 1.87 -2.89 -7.04
N TYR A 157 1.60 -4.02 -6.41
CA TYR A 157 1.64 -4.24 -4.96
C TYR A 157 2.36 -5.55 -4.67
N VAL A 158 3.26 -5.56 -3.67
CA VAL A 158 3.96 -6.76 -3.19
C VAL A 158 4.12 -6.71 -1.67
N GLU A 159 3.67 -7.76 -1.00
CA GLU A 159 3.84 -8.01 0.44
C GLU A 159 4.18 -9.47 0.72
N GLY A 160 4.40 -9.77 2.01
CA GLY A 160 4.77 -11.07 2.50
C GLY A 160 4.03 -11.45 3.77
N GLN A 161 3.61 -12.71 3.89
CA GLN A 161 3.05 -13.25 5.11
C GLN A 161 3.77 -14.55 5.50
N VAL A 162 4.02 -14.72 6.80
CA VAL A 162 4.47 -15.99 7.37
C VAL A 162 3.29 -16.65 8.08
N GLN A 163 3.00 -17.90 7.75
CA GLN A 163 1.97 -18.67 8.41
C GLN A 163 2.55 -19.95 9.01
N LEU A 164 2.57 -20.02 10.34
CA LEU A 164 3.05 -21.21 11.05
C LEU A 164 2.15 -22.42 10.78
N ASN A 165 2.76 -23.60 10.68
CA ASN A 165 2.05 -24.86 10.38
C ASN A 165 0.90 -25.13 11.40
N ARG A 166 1.14 -24.88 12.70
CA ARG A 166 0.11 -25.01 13.74
C ARG A 166 -1.11 -24.13 13.49
N THR A 167 -0.94 -22.96 12.87
CA THR A 167 -2.02 -22.02 12.58
C THR A 167 -2.85 -22.47 11.38
N LEU A 168 -2.26 -23.17 10.41
CA LEU A 168 -2.99 -23.78 9.29
C LEU A 168 -3.93 -24.91 9.75
N THR A 169 -3.52 -25.66 10.77
CA THR A 169 -4.24 -26.86 11.23
C THR A 169 -5.16 -26.59 12.43
N LYS A 170 -4.83 -25.62 13.29
CA LYS A 170 -5.50 -25.37 14.57
C LYS A 170 -5.82 -23.90 14.85
N GLY A 171 -5.50 -22.99 13.93
CA GLY A 171 -5.73 -21.56 14.10
C GLY A 171 -7.10 -21.10 13.57
N PRO A 172 -7.57 -19.90 13.93
CA PRO A 172 -8.70 -19.28 13.25
C PRO A 172 -8.38 -19.15 11.77
N LYS A 173 -9.33 -19.50 10.89
CA LYS A 173 -9.20 -19.36 9.42
C LYS A 173 -8.93 -17.89 9.13
N SER A 174 -7.66 -17.56 8.90
CA SER A 174 -7.13 -16.23 9.23
C SER A 174 -7.35 -15.22 8.12
N THR A 175 -7.68 -15.67 6.91
CA THR A 175 -7.85 -14.79 5.75
C THR A 175 -9.01 -15.29 4.90
N PRO A 176 -9.93 -14.42 4.46
CA PRO A 176 -10.99 -14.79 3.52
C PRO A 176 -10.45 -15.07 2.11
N PHE A 177 -9.13 -14.95 1.90
CA PHE A 177 -8.48 -15.21 0.62
C PHE A 177 -8.56 -16.69 0.23
N PHE A 178 -8.26 -17.59 1.15
CA PHE A 178 -8.22 -19.04 0.88
C PHE A 178 -9.58 -19.71 1.13
N SER A 179 -9.97 -20.61 0.21
CA SER A 179 -11.08 -21.53 0.45
C SER A 179 -10.69 -22.63 1.45
N GLU A 180 -11.66 -23.40 1.95
CA GLU A 180 -11.35 -24.56 2.80
C GLU A 180 -10.48 -25.60 2.09
N ALA A 181 -10.71 -25.80 0.79
CA ALA A 181 -9.90 -26.70 -0.03
C ALA A 181 -8.45 -26.20 -0.15
N ASP A 182 -8.24 -24.89 -0.31
CA ASP A 182 -6.90 -24.30 -0.34
C ASP A 182 -6.18 -24.48 1.00
N ILE A 183 -6.87 -24.25 2.12
CA ILE A 183 -6.32 -24.46 3.47
C ILE A 183 -5.89 -25.92 3.65
N ASN A 184 -6.70 -26.89 3.22
CA ASN A 184 -6.36 -28.31 3.30
C ASN A 184 -5.12 -28.64 2.46
N ARG A 185 -5.00 -28.08 1.25
CA ARG A 185 -3.80 -28.25 0.39
C ARG A 185 -2.56 -27.65 1.05
N LEU A 186 -2.68 -26.48 1.67
CA LEU A 186 -1.58 -25.81 2.39
C LEU A 186 -1.14 -26.59 3.63
N ALA A 187 -2.09 -27.19 4.37
CA ALA A 187 -1.77 -28.07 5.49
C ALA A 187 -1.06 -29.36 5.03
N GLY A 188 -1.49 -29.92 3.90
CA GLY A 188 -0.81 -31.04 3.24
C GLY A 188 0.63 -30.68 2.88
N LEU A 189 0.84 -29.55 2.19
CA LEU A 189 2.16 -29.04 1.83
C LEU A 189 3.09 -28.89 3.04
N ALA A 190 2.60 -28.30 4.13
CA ALA A 190 3.39 -28.13 5.36
C ALA A 190 3.79 -29.47 5.98
N SER A 191 2.92 -30.48 5.88
CA SER A 191 3.18 -31.84 6.38
C SER A 191 4.18 -32.59 5.50
N GLU A 192 4.03 -32.51 4.17
CA GLU A 192 4.90 -33.18 3.19
C GLU A 192 6.32 -32.63 3.19
N THR A 193 6.46 -31.31 3.31
CA THR A 193 7.77 -30.63 3.31
C THR A 193 8.45 -30.65 4.67
N GLY A 194 7.74 -31.02 5.74
CA GLY A 194 8.21 -30.90 7.12
C GLY A 194 8.47 -29.45 7.55
N SER A 195 8.00 -28.45 6.78
CA SER A 195 8.29 -27.06 7.07
C SER A 195 7.51 -26.55 8.28
N GLY A 196 8.19 -25.77 9.13
CA GLY A 196 7.58 -25.15 10.31
C GLY A 196 6.61 -24.02 9.96
N ALA A 197 6.72 -23.47 8.76
CA ALA A 197 5.89 -22.37 8.27
C ALA A 197 5.72 -22.46 6.75
N ILE A 198 4.59 -21.95 6.26
CA ILE A 198 4.40 -21.61 4.87
C ILE A 198 4.51 -20.09 4.73
N TYR A 199 5.27 -19.65 3.74
CA TYR A 199 5.46 -18.24 3.42
C TYR A 199 4.62 -17.90 2.20
N PHE A 200 4.03 -16.72 2.19
CA PHE A 200 3.22 -16.24 1.07
C PHE A 200 3.80 -14.95 0.55
N ILE A 201 4.10 -14.91 -0.74
CA ILE A 201 4.12 -13.63 -1.46
C ILE A 201 2.68 -13.29 -1.78
N GLU A 202 2.26 -12.10 -1.38
CA GLU A 202 0.99 -11.51 -1.74
C GLU A 202 1.24 -10.37 -2.71
N ALA A 203 0.62 -10.40 -3.89
CA ALA A 203 0.91 -9.43 -4.93
C ALA A 203 -0.34 -9.07 -5.73
N ALA A 204 -0.34 -7.87 -6.33
CA ALA A 204 -1.47 -7.41 -7.12
C ALA A 204 -1.03 -6.73 -8.42
N MET A 205 -1.75 -6.99 -9.52
CA MET A 205 -1.61 -6.24 -10.78
C MET A 205 -2.84 -5.36 -10.99
N TYR A 206 -2.62 -4.09 -11.23
CA TYR A 206 -3.65 -3.11 -11.51
C TYR A 206 -3.92 -3.07 -13.00
N TYR A 207 -5.19 -3.07 -13.38
CA TYR A 207 -5.58 -3.05 -14.79
C TYR A 207 -6.93 -2.35 -14.99
N ASP A 208 -7.21 -2.05 -16.24
CA ASP A 208 -8.44 -1.48 -16.74
C ASP A 208 -8.93 -2.24 -17.98
N GLU A 209 -10.02 -1.79 -18.57
CA GLU A 209 -10.63 -2.41 -19.76
C GLU A 209 -9.65 -2.51 -20.95
N THR A 210 -8.70 -1.58 -21.05
CA THR A 210 -7.73 -1.53 -22.17
C THR A 210 -6.60 -2.52 -21.97
N THR A 211 -6.19 -2.76 -20.73
CA THR A 211 -5.06 -3.63 -20.36
C THR A 211 -5.51 -5.05 -19.98
N ALA A 212 -6.80 -5.25 -19.70
CA ALA A 212 -7.39 -6.54 -19.35
C ALA A 212 -6.99 -7.71 -20.28
N PRO A 213 -6.92 -7.56 -21.62
CA PRO A 213 -6.51 -8.66 -22.49
C PRO A 213 -5.07 -9.16 -22.23
N SER A 214 -4.19 -8.27 -21.74
CA SER A 214 -2.76 -8.55 -21.54
C SER A 214 -2.40 -9.00 -20.12
N VAL A 215 -3.29 -8.77 -19.13
CA VAL A 215 -2.97 -9.00 -17.71
C VAL A 215 -2.62 -10.45 -17.40
N ASN A 216 -3.30 -11.41 -18.04
CA ASN A 216 -3.02 -12.84 -17.83
C ASN A 216 -1.68 -13.26 -18.44
N GLN A 217 -1.32 -12.71 -19.60
CA GLN A 217 -0.03 -12.96 -20.23
C GLN A 217 1.10 -12.39 -19.38
N LYS A 218 0.94 -11.14 -18.91
CA LYS A 218 1.89 -10.48 -18.00
C LYS A 218 2.07 -11.28 -16.71
N LEU A 219 0.96 -11.73 -16.10
CA LEU A 219 1.01 -12.59 -14.93
C LEU A 219 1.79 -13.87 -15.20
N GLY A 220 1.51 -14.58 -16.30
CA GLY A 220 2.23 -15.79 -16.68
C GLY A 220 3.75 -15.56 -16.82
N MET A 221 4.16 -14.47 -17.46
CA MET A 221 5.58 -14.10 -17.61
C MET A 221 6.27 -13.79 -16.27
N VAL A 222 5.58 -13.14 -15.35
CA VAL A 222 6.10 -12.87 -14.00
C VAL A 222 6.21 -14.17 -13.21
N LEU A 223 5.16 -15.00 -13.19
CA LEU A 223 5.15 -16.25 -12.45
C LEU A 223 6.22 -17.24 -12.94
N ALA A 224 6.55 -17.24 -14.23
CA ALA A 224 7.59 -18.10 -14.81
C ALA A 224 9.01 -17.81 -14.28
N GLN A 225 9.23 -16.65 -13.65
CA GLN A 225 10.52 -16.25 -13.09
C GLN A 225 10.65 -16.61 -11.59
N LEU A 226 9.58 -17.10 -10.97
CA LEU A 226 9.50 -17.35 -9.54
C LEU A 226 9.59 -18.85 -9.23
N SER A 227 9.92 -19.18 -7.99
CA SER A 227 10.14 -20.53 -7.46
C SER A 227 9.20 -20.87 -6.30
N PHE A 228 7.97 -20.35 -6.34
CA PHE A 228 6.89 -20.82 -5.46
C PHE A 228 6.62 -22.31 -5.70
N VAL A 229 5.97 -22.98 -4.74
CA VAL A 229 5.67 -24.40 -4.87
C VAL A 229 4.74 -24.64 -6.07
N PRO A 230 5.10 -25.52 -7.03
CA PRO A 230 4.27 -25.77 -8.21
C PRO A 230 2.82 -26.11 -7.84
N GLY A 231 1.87 -25.44 -8.49
CA GLY A 231 0.44 -25.61 -8.23
C GLY A 231 -0.11 -24.84 -7.02
N PHE A 232 0.73 -24.11 -6.26
CA PHE A 232 0.32 -23.26 -5.13
C PHE A 232 0.32 -21.76 -5.50
N VAL A 233 -0.34 -21.47 -6.62
CA VAL A 233 -0.73 -20.12 -7.03
C VAL A 233 -2.23 -19.97 -6.82
N PHE A 234 -2.63 -18.93 -6.11
CA PHE A 234 -4.01 -18.65 -5.76
C PHE A 234 -4.37 -17.26 -6.25
N THR A 235 -5.47 -17.13 -6.99
CA THR A 235 -5.84 -15.86 -7.63
C THR A 235 -7.27 -15.46 -7.31
N LYS A 236 -7.50 -14.17 -7.07
CA LYS A 236 -8.82 -13.55 -7.03
C LYS A 236 -8.94 -12.45 -8.06
N MET A 237 -10.18 -12.21 -8.49
CA MET A 237 -10.61 -11.05 -9.27
C MET A 237 -11.35 -10.05 -8.38
#